data_AF-A0A6C0FVL8-F1
#
_entry.id   AF-A0A6C0FVL8-F1
#
_cell.length_a   1.000
_cell.length_b   1.000
_cell.length_c   1.000
_cell.angle_alpha   90.00
_cell.angle_beta   90.00
_cell.angle_gamma   90.00
#
_symmetry.space_group_name_H-M   'P 1'
#
loop_
_entity.id
_entity.type
_entity.pdbx_description
1 polymer ?
#
loop_
_entity_poly.entity_id
_entity_poly.type
_entity_poly.pdbx_seq_one_letter_code
_entity_poly.pdbx_strand_id
1 'polypeptide(L)'
;MELTSTVNRINAAVREVMLTHAGTSFIGLILQGSAAKGGFIPGSSDIDYVLYVADAALNEAGTLPAEQCIAIHLALSAIDVAPFRYIQFSVVSPLANPYPGPVPGAYKLLAGRLPVPEATGAELYADAVRSLDALVPDRAFDPHQLLDHGEERIERSTRLMCTKAWPLAFQLLTALHKDGLRIWRLDKLEAAALLAREPGVAAEMNGFLAAVRAYYPQERPVTKALDVISAGIAFNRAVKRHWASLRAVSCKLILVEGIPGSGKSTAAQHIALAMGKLGIACRWWYEEQRGHPVYVYSDYEGMQAVIGELERGDFGGLIDRALAQWRAFAAAVQSAPEAVVIDGCLLGYLTWSLFPYNAAPADILRYVREVGAILHPLNPRLIYLYPRDVGAALRRITGRRGGDTEANWIRGAAGSAYGQARGLEGFEGLVAYWEAYRELADEAFAGWSGVKLAIDNSAGDWPRYYEELEILLGLKQAGEATSLFSLASLTGRYRPTAEGLPDCIIRMNAGTLIADGLPHAWPNSPLIAAGPGRFHVQSMPMQLLFEEHGFRLAGPDLLDGPVDYRFTKMPSEAD
;
A
#
# COMPACT_ATOMS: atom_id res chain seq x y z
N MET A 1 20.74 -33.33 -26.90
CA MET A 1 21.05 -34.76 -26.69
C MET A 1 22.05 -34.94 -25.54
N GLU A 2 23.14 -34.18 -25.52
CA GLU A 2 24.18 -34.23 -24.46
C GLU A 2 23.70 -33.82 -23.05
N LEU A 3 22.92 -32.74 -22.91
CA LEU A 3 22.42 -32.32 -21.59
C LEU A 3 21.45 -33.35 -20.96
N THR A 4 20.58 -33.95 -21.78
CA THR A 4 19.64 -34.98 -21.31
C THR A 4 20.36 -36.23 -20.83
N SER A 5 21.40 -36.69 -21.55
CA SER A 5 22.23 -37.80 -21.09
C SER A 5 22.97 -37.45 -19.79
N THR A 6 23.46 -36.22 -19.65
CA THR A 6 24.13 -35.75 -18.43
C THR A 6 23.18 -35.73 -17.24
N VAL A 7 21.98 -35.15 -17.39
CA VAL A 7 20.95 -35.15 -16.33
C VAL A 7 20.60 -36.58 -15.93
N ASN A 8 20.41 -37.50 -16.89
CA ASN A 8 20.10 -38.90 -16.58
C ASN A 8 21.24 -39.60 -15.83
N ARG A 9 22.50 -39.37 -16.20
CA ARG A 9 23.69 -39.89 -15.50
C ARG A 9 23.73 -39.39 -14.05
N ILE A 10 23.58 -38.08 -13.84
CA ILE A 10 23.61 -37.48 -12.50
C ILE A 10 22.43 -38.01 -11.66
N ASN A 11 21.21 -38.04 -12.21
CA ASN A 11 20.04 -38.55 -11.52
C ASN A 11 20.20 -40.01 -11.08
N ALA A 12 20.80 -40.86 -11.92
CA ALA A 12 21.04 -42.27 -11.59
C ALA A 12 21.99 -42.40 -10.40
N ALA A 13 23.11 -41.67 -10.42
CA ALA A 13 24.09 -41.66 -9.33
C ALA A 13 23.49 -41.10 -8.03
N VAL A 14 22.80 -39.95 -8.10
CA VAL A 14 22.16 -39.35 -6.92
C VAL A 14 21.09 -40.27 -6.33
N ARG A 15 20.28 -40.92 -7.17
CA ARG A 15 19.31 -41.91 -6.72
C ARG A 15 19.96 -43.05 -5.94
N GLU A 16 21.07 -43.59 -6.44
CA GLU A 16 21.80 -44.67 -5.76
C GLU A 16 22.33 -44.22 -4.39
N VAL A 17 22.90 -43.03 -4.32
CA VAL A 17 23.36 -42.43 -3.06
C VAL A 17 22.19 -42.30 -2.07
N MET A 18 21.06 -41.73 -2.50
CA MET A 18 19.90 -41.54 -1.61
C MET A 18 19.33 -42.88 -1.12
N LEU A 19 19.17 -43.88 -1.98
CA LEU A 19 18.67 -45.19 -1.58
C LEU A 19 19.61 -45.91 -0.61
N THR A 20 20.92 -45.72 -0.78
CA THR A 20 21.93 -46.34 0.10
C THR A 20 21.95 -45.68 1.47
N HIS A 21 21.94 -44.34 1.52
CA HIS A 21 22.18 -43.60 2.77
C HIS A 21 20.91 -43.18 3.52
N ALA A 22 19.76 -43.05 2.86
CA ALA A 22 18.50 -42.77 3.53
C ALA A 22 17.86 -44.03 4.16
N GLY A 23 18.25 -45.22 3.70
CA GLY A 23 17.87 -46.50 4.28
C GLY A 23 16.34 -46.69 4.37
N THR A 24 15.86 -47.24 5.49
CA THR A 24 14.44 -47.52 5.73
C THR A 24 13.57 -46.27 5.90
N SER A 25 14.19 -45.12 6.12
CA SER A 25 13.51 -43.83 6.25
C SER A 25 13.16 -43.20 4.90
N PHE A 26 13.67 -43.72 3.80
CA PHE A 26 13.40 -43.21 2.46
C PHE A 26 11.93 -43.37 2.07
N ILE A 27 11.30 -42.29 1.60
CA ILE A 27 9.93 -42.32 1.06
C ILE A 27 9.93 -42.06 -0.45
N GLY A 28 10.64 -41.02 -0.89
CA GLY A 28 10.65 -40.62 -2.29
C GLY A 28 11.73 -39.62 -2.62
N LEU A 29 12.14 -39.60 -3.88
CA LEU A 29 13.09 -38.64 -4.43
C LEU A 29 12.52 -38.05 -5.71
N ILE A 30 12.37 -36.73 -5.74
CA ILE A 30 11.96 -36.02 -6.95
C ILE A 30 13.06 -35.07 -7.42
N LEU A 31 13.11 -34.87 -8.73
CA LEU A 31 13.88 -33.82 -9.41
C LEU A 31 12.93 -32.68 -9.78
N GLN A 32 13.35 -31.44 -9.53
CA GLN A 32 12.63 -30.24 -9.94
C GLN A 32 13.57 -29.20 -10.58
N GLY A 33 13.05 -28.01 -10.86
CA GLY A 33 13.86 -26.91 -11.38
C GLY A 33 14.28 -27.09 -12.84
N SER A 34 15.41 -26.48 -13.20
CA SER A 34 15.84 -26.37 -14.61
C SER A 34 16.21 -27.71 -15.25
N ALA A 35 16.70 -28.66 -14.46
CA ALA A 35 17.01 -30.02 -14.92
C ALA A 35 15.74 -30.86 -15.22
N ALA A 36 14.61 -30.55 -14.58
CA ALA A 36 13.33 -31.18 -14.86
C ALA A 36 12.60 -30.53 -16.04
N LYS A 37 12.55 -29.19 -16.06
CA LYS A 37 11.68 -28.40 -16.95
C LYS A 37 12.38 -27.80 -18.19
N GLY A 38 13.70 -27.66 -18.17
CA GLY A 38 14.44 -26.88 -19.17
C GLY A 38 14.84 -25.49 -18.65
N GLY A 39 15.29 -24.61 -19.55
CA GLY A 39 15.81 -23.29 -19.18
C GLY A 39 17.13 -23.33 -18.42
N PHE A 40 17.93 -24.37 -18.66
CA PHE A 40 19.27 -24.53 -18.12
C PHE A 40 20.20 -23.40 -18.60
N ILE A 41 20.92 -22.79 -17.66
CA ILE A 41 21.96 -21.79 -17.91
C ILE A 41 23.28 -22.38 -17.37
N PRO A 42 24.27 -22.69 -18.23
CA PRO A 42 25.51 -23.31 -17.79
C PRO A 42 26.29 -22.42 -16.81
N GLY A 43 26.86 -23.02 -15.77
CA GLY A 43 27.53 -22.32 -14.66
C GLY A 43 26.58 -21.66 -13.64
N SER A 44 25.35 -21.35 -14.03
CA SER A 44 24.36 -20.69 -13.17
C SER A 44 23.35 -21.65 -12.54
N SER A 45 22.96 -22.70 -13.29
CA SER A 45 21.87 -23.57 -12.89
C SER A 45 22.34 -24.73 -12.01
N ASP A 46 21.57 -24.95 -10.95
CA ASP A 46 21.73 -26.08 -10.03
C ASP A 46 20.85 -27.25 -10.48
N ILE A 47 21.13 -28.44 -9.93
CA ILE A 47 20.25 -29.60 -10.02
C ILE A 47 19.52 -29.77 -8.68
N ASP A 48 18.22 -29.51 -8.70
CA ASP A 48 17.39 -29.39 -7.50
C ASP A 48 16.63 -30.69 -7.22
N TYR A 49 16.90 -31.30 -6.07
CA TYR A 49 16.21 -32.49 -5.58
C TYR A 49 15.37 -32.19 -4.34
N VAL A 50 14.26 -32.92 -4.20
CA VAL A 50 13.53 -33.00 -2.93
C VAL A 50 13.55 -34.45 -2.46
N LEU A 51 14.13 -34.67 -1.29
CA LEU A 51 14.19 -35.96 -0.62
C LEU A 51 13.08 -36.01 0.44
N TYR A 52 12.13 -36.92 0.25
CA TYR A 52 11.10 -37.24 1.22
C TYR A 52 11.57 -38.37 2.13
N VAL A 53 11.56 -38.12 3.44
CA VAL A 53 11.88 -39.10 4.47
C VAL A 53 10.76 -39.22 5.50
N ALA A 54 10.73 -40.33 6.24
CA ALA A 54 9.87 -40.50 7.39
C ALA A 54 10.16 -39.43 8.45
N ASP A 55 9.13 -38.97 9.17
CA ASP A 55 9.28 -37.92 10.20
C ASP A 55 10.29 -38.32 11.29
N ALA A 56 10.33 -39.61 11.65
CA ALA A 56 11.28 -40.16 12.62
C ALA A 56 12.77 -40.09 12.18
N ALA A 57 13.03 -39.77 10.92
CA ALA A 57 14.38 -39.58 10.40
C ALA A 57 14.92 -38.16 10.64
N LEU A 58 14.06 -37.22 11.00
CA LEU A 58 14.44 -35.84 11.27
C LEU A 58 14.62 -35.62 12.77
N ASN A 59 15.59 -34.79 13.13
CA ASN A 59 15.78 -34.32 14.50
C ASN A 59 14.75 -33.23 14.87
N GLU A 60 14.80 -32.74 16.10
CA GLU A 60 13.90 -31.68 16.60
C GLU A 60 13.97 -30.38 15.78
N ALA A 61 15.09 -30.13 15.08
CA ALA A 61 15.25 -28.99 14.17
C ALA A 61 14.73 -29.27 12.74
N GLY A 62 14.12 -30.43 12.49
CA GLY A 62 13.60 -30.83 11.19
C GLY A 62 14.67 -31.19 10.15
N THR A 63 15.87 -31.58 10.60
CA THR A 63 17.00 -31.91 9.72
C THR A 63 17.48 -33.35 9.91
N LEU A 64 18.15 -33.92 8.90
CA LEU A 64 18.77 -35.24 9.05
C LEU A 64 19.93 -35.19 10.07
N PRO A 65 20.23 -36.31 10.76
CA PRO A 65 21.41 -36.43 11.61
C PRO A 65 22.70 -36.04 10.87
N ALA A 66 23.59 -35.32 11.56
CA ALA A 66 24.82 -34.78 10.96
C ALA A 66 25.71 -35.87 10.34
N GLU A 67 25.84 -37.02 11.00
CA GLU A 67 26.62 -38.17 10.50
C GLU A 67 26.08 -38.69 9.16
N GLN A 68 24.75 -38.74 9.03
CA GLN A 68 24.09 -39.14 7.80
C GLN A 68 24.33 -38.11 6.68
N CYS A 69 24.24 -36.80 6.99
CA CYS A 69 24.58 -35.73 6.06
C CYS A 69 26.04 -35.80 5.59
N ILE A 70 26.99 -36.09 6.48
CA ILE A 70 28.42 -36.24 6.14
C ILE A 70 28.63 -37.43 5.19
N ALA A 71 28.02 -38.58 5.48
CA ALA A 71 28.12 -39.76 4.64
C ALA A 71 27.52 -39.53 3.24
N ILE A 72 26.34 -38.88 3.18
CA ILE A 72 25.71 -38.47 1.93
C ILE A 72 26.62 -37.52 1.15
N HIS A 73 27.18 -36.49 1.81
CA HIS A 73 28.04 -35.52 1.17
C HIS A 73 29.28 -36.17 0.55
N LEU A 74 29.94 -37.08 1.29
CA LEU A 74 31.10 -37.83 0.79
C LEU A 74 30.76 -38.62 -0.48
N ALA A 75 29.61 -39.30 -0.50
CA ALA A 75 29.15 -40.04 -1.68
C ALA A 75 28.79 -39.12 -2.85
N LEU A 76 28.13 -37.99 -2.59
CA LEU A 76 27.80 -37.00 -3.61
C LEU A 76 29.05 -36.34 -4.22
N SER A 77 30.13 -36.16 -3.45
CA SER A 77 31.37 -35.54 -3.96
C SER A 77 32.08 -36.32 -5.07
N ALA A 78 31.72 -37.60 -5.26
CA ALA A 78 32.26 -38.42 -6.35
C ALA A 78 31.51 -38.20 -7.69
N ILE A 79 30.41 -37.46 -7.69
CA ILE A 79 29.58 -37.25 -8.87
C ILE A 79 30.08 -36.02 -9.64
N ASP A 80 30.47 -36.20 -10.90
CA ASP A 80 30.69 -35.07 -11.81
C ASP A 80 29.35 -34.43 -12.20
N VAL A 81 29.15 -33.20 -11.73
CA VAL A 81 27.90 -32.43 -11.89
C VAL A 81 27.91 -31.50 -13.11
N ALA A 82 29.06 -31.34 -13.79
CA ALA A 82 29.14 -30.47 -14.95
C ALA A 82 28.11 -30.88 -16.02
N PRO A 83 27.44 -29.93 -16.69
CA PRO A 83 27.64 -28.48 -16.65
C PRO A 83 26.80 -27.72 -15.60
N PHE A 84 26.15 -28.42 -14.66
CA PHE A 84 25.48 -27.79 -13.51
C PHE A 84 26.52 -27.34 -12.48
N ARG A 85 26.15 -26.35 -11.66
CA ARG A 85 27.05 -25.83 -10.64
C ARG A 85 27.02 -26.69 -9.37
N TYR A 86 25.83 -26.95 -8.82
CA TYR A 86 25.67 -27.70 -7.57
C TYR A 86 24.54 -28.71 -7.63
N ILE A 87 24.67 -29.76 -6.81
CA ILE A 87 23.54 -30.57 -6.35
C ILE A 87 22.92 -29.86 -5.15
N GLN A 88 21.64 -29.55 -5.22
CA GLN A 88 20.91 -28.89 -4.15
C GLN A 88 19.77 -29.80 -3.65
N PHE A 89 19.63 -29.92 -2.33
CA PHE A 89 18.58 -30.71 -1.71
C PHE A 89 17.66 -29.86 -0.86
N SER A 90 16.37 -30.14 -0.94
CA SER A 90 15.42 -29.91 0.16
C SER A 90 15.08 -31.26 0.77
N VAL A 91 15.23 -31.40 2.09
CA VAL A 91 14.81 -32.60 2.82
C VAL A 91 13.54 -32.26 3.57
N VAL A 92 12.49 -33.06 3.34
CA VAL A 92 11.16 -32.82 3.91
C VAL A 92 10.54 -34.13 4.37
N SER A 93 9.60 -34.03 5.31
CA SER A 93 8.76 -35.14 5.74
C SER A 93 7.28 -34.80 5.52
N PRO A 94 6.37 -35.78 5.58
CA PRO A 94 4.94 -35.54 5.39
C PRO A 94 4.35 -34.54 6.41
N LEU A 95 4.82 -34.52 7.65
CA LEU A 95 4.33 -33.59 8.68
C LEU A 95 5.06 -32.24 8.67
N ALA A 96 6.29 -32.19 8.15
CA ALA A 96 7.14 -30.99 8.14
C ALA A 96 7.48 -30.54 6.71
N ASN A 97 6.47 -30.31 5.88
CA ASN A 97 6.65 -29.68 4.57
C ASN A 97 6.10 -28.23 4.58
N PRO A 98 6.97 -27.21 4.62
CA PRO A 98 6.52 -25.81 4.61
C PRO A 98 6.11 -25.31 3.22
N TYR A 99 6.29 -26.11 2.17
CA TYR A 99 6.03 -25.72 0.79
C TYR A 99 4.76 -26.40 0.23
N PRO A 100 4.09 -25.79 -0.78
CA PRO A 100 3.11 -26.49 -1.58
C PRO A 100 3.66 -27.81 -2.12
N GLY A 101 2.78 -28.77 -2.39
CA GLY A 101 3.16 -30.01 -3.07
C GLY A 101 3.89 -29.76 -4.40
N PRO A 102 4.56 -30.77 -4.98
CA PRO A 102 5.21 -30.58 -6.26
C PRO A 102 4.19 -30.21 -7.34
N VAL A 103 4.58 -29.33 -8.24
CA VAL A 103 3.67 -28.83 -9.29
C VAL A 103 3.50 -29.89 -10.38
N PRO A 104 2.26 -30.31 -10.72
CA PRO A 104 2.02 -31.31 -11.75
C PRO A 104 2.72 -30.98 -13.08
N GLY A 105 3.49 -31.93 -13.60
CA GLY A 105 4.24 -31.77 -14.86
C GLY A 105 5.50 -30.90 -14.78
N ALA A 106 5.89 -30.43 -13.59
CA ALA A 106 7.08 -29.59 -13.36
C ALA A 106 8.18 -30.30 -12.53
N TYR A 107 8.01 -31.58 -12.23
CA TYR A 107 8.97 -32.44 -11.53
C TYR A 107 9.07 -33.83 -12.18
N LYS A 108 10.06 -34.62 -11.77
CA LYS A 108 10.17 -36.05 -12.10
C LYS A 108 10.36 -36.87 -10.84
N LEU A 109 9.57 -37.93 -10.65
CA LEU A 109 9.79 -38.92 -9.59
C LEU A 109 10.93 -39.86 -10.01
N LEU A 110 12.04 -39.84 -9.27
CA LEU A 110 13.22 -40.63 -9.58
C LEU A 110 13.23 -41.98 -8.84
N ALA A 111 12.69 -42.02 -7.63
CA ALA A 111 12.54 -43.23 -6.82
C ALA A 111 11.47 -43.07 -5.74
N GLY A 112 10.91 -44.19 -5.28
CA GLY A 112 9.91 -44.23 -4.20
C GLY A 112 8.52 -43.79 -4.65
N ARG A 113 7.81 -43.08 -3.77
CA ARG A 113 6.48 -42.51 -4.02
C ARG A 113 6.42 -41.06 -3.57
N LEU A 114 5.44 -40.31 -4.08
CA LEU A 114 5.15 -38.97 -3.57
C LEU A 114 4.24 -39.09 -2.33
N PRO A 115 4.65 -38.60 -1.14
CA PRO A 115 3.84 -38.74 0.07
C PRO A 115 2.87 -37.59 0.32
N VAL A 116 2.90 -36.55 -0.51
CA VAL A 116 2.05 -35.37 -0.41
C VAL A 116 1.23 -35.21 -1.69
N PRO A 117 0.03 -34.61 -1.65
CA PRO A 117 -0.68 -34.28 -2.88
C PRO A 117 0.13 -33.29 -3.72
N GLU A 118 -0.09 -33.29 -5.03
CA GLU A 118 0.47 -32.26 -5.92
C GLU A 118 -0.18 -30.91 -5.63
N ALA A 119 0.55 -29.81 -5.87
CA ALA A 119 0.02 -28.47 -5.62
C ALA A 119 -1.16 -28.14 -6.55
N THR A 120 -2.16 -27.48 -5.98
CA THR A 120 -3.29 -26.91 -6.72
C THR A 120 -2.98 -25.49 -7.21
N GLY A 121 -3.71 -25.04 -8.24
CA GLY A 121 -3.59 -23.65 -8.72
C GLY A 121 -3.91 -22.60 -7.65
N ALA A 122 -4.86 -22.91 -6.74
CA ALA A 122 -5.24 -22.02 -5.65
C ALA A 122 -4.15 -21.90 -4.59
N GLU A 123 -3.49 -23.00 -4.22
CA GLU A 123 -2.36 -22.99 -3.29
C GLU A 123 -1.17 -22.21 -3.85
N LEU A 124 -0.84 -22.42 -5.12
CA LEU A 124 0.22 -21.67 -5.81
C LEU A 124 -0.10 -20.18 -5.89
N TYR A 125 -1.35 -19.81 -6.16
CA TYR A 125 -1.78 -18.41 -6.16
C TYR A 125 -1.67 -17.79 -4.77
N ALA A 126 -2.16 -18.49 -3.74
CA ALA A 126 -2.06 -18.02 -2.36
C ALA A 126 -0.59 -17.86 -1.91
N ASP A 127 0.27 -18.80 -2.30
CA ASP A 127 1.71 -18.73 -2.03
C ASP A 127 2.42 -17.57 -2.73
N ALA A 128 2.10 -17.34 -4.01
CA ALA A 128 2.58 -16.20 -4.77
C ALA A 128 2.22 -14.88 -4.11
N VAL A 129 0.95 -14.73 -3.74
CA VAL A 129 0.44 -13.54 -3.07
C VAL A 129 1.16 -13.30 -1.74
N ARG A 130 1.28 -14.33 -0.88
CA ARG A 130 2.01 -14.22 0.40
C ARG A 130 3.46 -13.80 0.18
N SER A 131 4.13 -14.42 -0.79
CA SER A 131 5.53 -14.14 -1.11
C SER A 131 5.74 -12.70 -1.60
N LEU A 132 4.86 -12.20 -2.46
CA LEU A 132 4.93 -10.84 -3.00
C LEU A 132 4.55 -9.77 -1.96
N ASP A 133 3.59 -10.05 -1.09
CA ASP A 133 3.23 -9.16 0.02
C ASP A 133 4.40 -9.02 1.00
N ALA A 134 5.02 -10.15 1.37
CA ALA A 134 6.18 -10.21 2.28
C ALA A 134 7.50 -9.75 1.64
N LEU A 135 7.54 -9.48 0.34
CA LEU A 135 8.75 -9.06 -0.36
C LEU A 135 9.27 -7.74 0.21
N VAL A 136 10.50 -7.77 0.72
CA VAL A 136 11.31 -6.59 1.06
C VAL A 136 12.56 -6.64 0.18
N PRO A 137 12.63 -5.85 -0.91
CA PRO A 137 13.71 -5.97 -1.90
C PRO A 137 15.12 -5.90 -1.31
N ASP A 138 15.35 -5.02 -0.34
CA ASP A 138 16.67 -4.85 0.29
C ASP A 138 17.03 -5.97 1.28
N ARG A 139 16.07 -6.82 1.68
CA ARG A 139 16.32 -8.07 2.41
C ARG A 139 16.48 -9.28 1.49
N ALA A 140 16.05 -9.17 0.22
CA ALA A 140 16.15 -10.27 -0.73
C ALA A 140 17.62 -10.55 -1.09
N PHE A 141 18.46 -9.50 -1.12
CA PHE A 141 19.90 -9.58 -1.25
C PHE A 141 20.55 -8.52 -0.35
N ASP A 142 21.40 -8.95 0.58
CA ASP A 142 22.13 -8.04 1.47
C ASP A 142 23.37 -7.48 0.74
N PRO A 143 23.39 -6.18 0.40
CA PRO A 143 24.51 -5.59 -0.33
C PRO A 143 25.81 -5.61 0.48
N HIS A 144 25.77 -5.78 1.81
CA HIS A 144 27.00 -5.89 2.61
C HIS A 144 27.82 -7.14 2.26
N GLN A 145 27.22 -8.16 1.64
CA GLN A 145 27.96 -9.32 1.12
C GLN A 145 28.99 -8.95 0.04
N LEU A 146 28.84 -7.78 -0.59
CA LEU A 146 29.80 -7.26 -1.58
C LEU A 146 31.02 -6.59 -0.96
N LEU A 147 31.03 -6.36 0.35
CA LEU A 147 32.19 -5.83 1.07
C LEU A 147 33.25 -6.91 1.30
N ASP A 148 32.86 -8.19 1.26
CA ASP A 148 33.78 -9.32 1.36
C ASP A 148 34.42 -9.61 0.00
N HIS A 149 35.75 -9.84 -0.01
CA HIS A 149 36.52 -10.12 -1.23
C HIS A 149 37.46 -11.32 -1.06
N GLY A 150 37.68 -12.09 -2.14
CA GLY A 150 38.54 -13.29 -2.17
C GLY A 150 37.76 -14.59 -2.46
N GLU A 151 38.47 -15.65 -2.86
CA GLU A 151 37.89 -16.94 -3.30
C GLU A 151 36.75 -16.78 -4.34
N GLU A 152 35.70 -17.62 -4.27
CA GLU A 152 34.53 -17.61 -5.16
C GLU A 152 33.38 -16.72 -4.63
N ARG A 153 33.70 -15.65 -3.87
CA ARG A 153 32.67 -14.86 -3.19
C ARG A 153 31.74 -14.13 -4.16
N ILE A 154 32.28 -13.54 -5.22
CA ILE A 154 31.45 -12.82 -6.18
C ILE A 154 30.56 -13.77 -6.98
N GLU A 155 31.08 -14.94 -7.36
CA GLU A 155 30.35 -16.01 -8.03
C GLU A 155 29.17 -16.49 -7.16
N ARG A 156 29.42 -16.70 -5.86
CA ARG A 156 28.38 -17.07 -4.88
C ARG A 156 27.32 -15.98 -4.72
N SER A 157 27.72 -14.71 -4.63
CA SER A 157 26.80 -13.57 -4.52
C SER A 157 25.95 -13.40 -5.77
N THR A 158 26.55 -13.51 -6.97
CA THR A 158 25.83 -13.45 -8.25
C THR A 158 24.85 -14.61 -8.40
N ARG A 159 25.22 -15.82 -7.96
CA ARG A 159 24.30 -16.96 -7.93
C ARG A 159 23.15 -16.74 -6.93
N LEU A 160 23.45 -16.27 -5.72
CA LEU A 160 22.43 -15.96 -4.72
C LEU A 160 21.39 -14.99 -5.29
N MET A 161 21.83 -13.95 -6.01
CA MET A 161 20.91 -13.05 -6.70
C MET A 161 19.97 -13.81 -7.66
N CYS A 162 20.51 -14.72 -8.48
CA CYS A 162 19.70 -15.54 -9.39
C CYS A 162 18.69 -16.42 -8.64
N THR A 163 19.11 -17.05 -7.54
CA THR A 163 18.24 -17.87 -6.67
C THR A 163 17.10 -17.06 -6.06
N LYS A 164 17.25 -15.73 -5.92
CA LYS A 164 16.21 -14.84 -5.39
C LYS A 164 15.33 -14.25 -6.49
N ALA A 165 15.92 -13.82 -7.60
CA ALA A 165 15.20 -13.17 -8.69
C ALA A 165 14.27 -14.13 -9.45
N TRP A 166 14.72 -15.36 -9.75
CA TRP A 166 13.90 -16.29 -10.55
C TRP A 166 12.58 -16.68 -9.87
N PRO A 167 12.54 -17.10 -8.59
CA PRO A 167 11.28 -17.37 -7.92
C PRO A 167 10.32 -16.17 -7.95
N LEU A 168 10.82 -14.94 -7.75
CA LEU A 168 9.98 -13.73 -7.81
C LEU A 168 9.33 -13.53 -9.18
N ALA A 169 10.04 -13.83 -10.27
CA ALA A 169 9.47 -13.81 -11.62
C ALA A 169 8.28 -14.76 -11.76
N PHE A 170 8.42 -16.01 -11.29
CA PHE A 170 7.35 -17.01 -11.33
C PHE A 170 6.18 -16.65 -10.40
N GLN A 171 6.45 -16.10 -9.21
CA GLN A 171 5.41 -15.66 -8.29
C GLN A 171 4.60 -14.49 -8.86
N LEU A 172 5.27 -13.47 -9.44
CA LEU A 172 4.57 -12.35 -10.06
C LEU A 172 3.68 -12.80 -11.22
N LEU A 173 4.18 -13.64 -12.12
CA LEU A 173 3.37 -14.20 -13.22
C LEU A 173 2.20 -15.04 -12.71
N THR A 174 2.40 -15.83 -11.65
CA THR A 174 1.33 -16.61 -11.03
C THR A 174 0.22 -15.70 -10.52
N ALA A 175 0.58 -14.58 -9.89
CA ALA A 175 -0.38 -13.61 -9.39
C ALA A 175 -1.11 -12.85 -10.52
N LEU A 176 -0.41 -12.49 -11.59
CA LEU A 176 -0.97 -11.80 -12.75
C LEU A 176 -1.95 -12.68 -13.54
N HIS A 177 -1.56 -13.91 -13.86
CA HIS A 177 -2.33 -14.80 -14.73
C HIS A 177 -3.35 -15.67 -13.99
N LYS A 178 -3.25 -15.78 -12.64
CA LYS A 178 -4.08 -16.67 -11.82
C LYS A 178 -4.06 -18.13 -12.27
N ASP A 179 -2.97 -18.55 -12.90
CA ASP A 179 -2.76 -19.91 -13.42
C ASP A 179 -1.35 -20.40 -13.06
N GLY A 180 -1.16 -20.66 -11.76
CA GLY A 180 0.13 -21.13 -11.23
C GLY A 180 0.59 -22.44 -11.88
N LEU A 181 -0.34 -23.35 -12.18
CA LEU A 181 0.01 -24.64 -12.79
C LEU A 181 0.66 -24.46 -14.16
N ARG A 182 0.13 -23.59 -15.02
CA ARG A 182 0.78 -23.26 -16.30
C ARG A 182 2.10 -22.51 -16.09
N ILE A 183 2.10 -21.48 -15.25
CA ILE A 183 3.29 -20.63 -15.06
C ILE A 183 4.49 -21.43 -14.54
N TRP A 184 4.30 -22.30 -13.55
CA TRP A 184 5.40 -23.06 -12.96
C TRP A 184 5.90 -24.22 -13.84
N ARG A 185 5.19 -24.58 -14.92
CA ARG A 185 5.69 -25.51 -15.96
C ARG A 185 6.61 -24.85 -16.98
N LEU A 186 6.61 -23.51 -17.06
CA LEU A 186 7.49 -22.78 -17.96
C LEU A 186 8.95 -22.91 -17.55
N ASP A 187 9.83 -22.75 -18.53
CA ASP A 187 11.24 -22.52 -18.31
C ASP A 187 11.55 -21.03 -18.01
N LYS A 188 12.80 -20.74 -17.63
CA LYS A 188 13.22 -19.37 -17.25
C LYS A 188 13.10 -18.37 -18.39
N LEU A 189 13.34 -18.79 -19.64
CA LEU A 189 13.30 -17.91 -20.82
C LEU A 189 11.86 -17.60 -21.22
N GLU A 190 10.98 -18.60 -21.16
CA GLU A 190 9.55 -18.43 -21.40
C GLU A 190 8.91 -17.51 -20.35
N ALA A 191 9.24 -17.71 -19.06
CA ALA A 191 8.79 -16.84 -17.98
C ALA A 191 9.30 -15.40 -18.18
N ALA A 192 10.58 -15.23 -18.51
CA ALA A 192 11.14 -13.91 -18.81
C ALA A 192 10.45 -13.23 -20.00
N ALA A 193 10.13 -13.98 -21.07
CA ALA A 193 9.44 -13.46 -22.24
C ALA A 193 8.00 -13.04 -21.96
N LEU A 194 7.31 -13.70 -21.02
CA LEU A 194 6.00 -13.25 -20.53
C LEU A 194 6.13 -11.96 -19.71
N LEU A 195 7.06 -11.90 -18.76
CA LEU A 195 7.29 -10.68 -17.96
C LEU A 195 7.77 -9.50 -18.80
N ALA A 196 8.48 -9.73 -19.89
CA ALA A 196 8.88 -8.68 -20.83
C ALA A 196 7.68 -7.99 -21.52
N ARG A 197 6.46 -8.52 -21.38
CA ARG A 197 5.21 -7.90 -21.85
C ARG A 197 4.51 -7.07 -20.77
N GLU A 198 4.96 -7.13 -19.53
CA GLU A 198 4.37 -6.43 -18.40
C GLU A 198 5.04 -5.06 -18.21
N PRO A 199 4.38 -3.93 -18.52
CA PRO A 199 5.03 -2.62 -18.61
C PRO A 199 5.75 -2.18 -17.33
N GLY A 200 5.26 -2.60 -16.16
CA GLY A 200 5.84 -2.22 -14.87
C GLY A 200 7.12 -2.93 -14.48
N VAL A 201 7.53 -3.98 -15.22
CA VAL A 201 8.72 -4.80 -14.90
C VAL A 201 9.53 -5.22 -16.13
N ALA A 202 9.05 -4.95 -17.34
CA ALA A 202 9.64 -5.43 -18.58
C ALA A 202 11.10 -4.97 -18.79
N ALA A 203 11.38 -3.69 -18.53
CA ALA A 203 12.72 -3.14 -18.71
C ALA A 203 13.75 -3.81 -17.78
N GLU A 204 13.42 -3.94 -16.51
CA GLU A 204 14.28 -4.55 -15.51
C GLU A 204 14.45 -6.06 -15.72
N MET A 205 13.40 -6.79 -16.11
CA MET A 205 13.53 -8.22 -16.46
C MET A 205 14.46 -8.42 -17.66
N ASN A 206 14.31 -7.59 -18.70
CA ASN A 206 15.18 -7.66 -19.88
C ASN A 206 16.63 -7.32 -19.54
N GLY A 207 16.86 -6.28 -18.72
CA GLY A 207 18.19 -5.92 -18.22
C GLY A 207 18.83 -7.03 -17.40
N PHE A 208 18.08 -7.64 -16.48
CA PHE A 208 18.56 -8.75 -15.67
C PHE A 208 18.92 -9.97 -16.53
N LEU A 209 18.06 -10.37 -17.45
CA LEU A 209 18.34 -11.49 -18.35
C LEU A 209 19.57 -11.22 -19.24
N ALA A 210 19.74 -9.99 -19.73
CA ALA A 210 20.90 -9.60 -20.52
C ALA A 210 22.20 -9.70 -19.70
N ALA A 211 22.20 -9.22 -18.45
CA ALA A 211 23.34 -9.33 -17.56
C ALA A 211 23.71 -10.79 -17.25
N VAL A 212 22.71 -11.63 -16.95
CA VAL A 212 22.92 -13.07 -16.69
C VAL A 212 23.57 -13.76 -17.90
N ARG A 213 23.08 -13.48 -19.12
CA ARG A 213 23.64 -14.03 -20.37
C ARG A 213 25.04 -13.51 -20.69
N ALA A 214 25.37 -12.29 -20.26
CA ALA A 214 26.68 -11.71 -20.50
C ALA A 214 27.76 -12.30 -19.56
N TYR A 215 27.36 -12.69 -18.34
CA TYR A 215 28.24 -13.22 -17.31
C TYR A 215 28.46 -14.74 -17.42
N TYR A 216 27.39 -15.51 -17.61
CA TYR A 216 27.48 -16.97 -17.76
C TYR A 216 27.66 -17.40 -19.21
N PRO A 217 28.41 -18.49 -19.47
CA PRO A 217 29.04 -19.40 -18.50
C PRO A 217 30.47 -19.02 -18.08
N GLN A 218 31.01 -17.89 -18.56
CA GLN A 218 32.43 -17.57 -18.35
C GLN A 218 32.76 -17.18 -16.90
N GLU A 219 31.77 -16.73 -16.12
CA GLU A 219 31.90 -16.30 -14.73
C GLU A 219 32.94 -15.18 -14.51
N ARG A 220 33.21 -14.41 -15.57
CA ARG A 220 34.20 -13.32 -15.58
C ARG A 220 33.86 -12.27 -16.64
N PRO A 221 34.35 -11.03 -16.50
CA PRO A 221 35.03 -10.45 -15.34
C PRO A 221 34.07 -10.09 -14.19
N VAL A 222 34.62 -9.70 -13.03
CA VAL A 222 33.88 -9.26 -11.83
C VAL A 222 32.85 -8.17 -12.14
N THR A 223 33.15 -7.26 -13.06
CA THR A 223 32.22 -6.18 -13.45
C THR A 223 30.90 -6.72 -13.98
N LYS A 224 30.91 -7.79 -14.78
CA LYS A 224 29.68 -8.43 -15.26
C LYS A 224 28.91 -9.15 -14.15
N ALA A 225 29.62 -9.67 -13.15
CA ALA A 225 29.00 -10.28 -11.98
C ALA A 225 28.23 -9.23 -11.17
N LEU A 226 28.82 -8.04 -11.01
CA LEU A 226 28.19 -6.88 -10.37
C LEU A 226 27.01 -6.35 -11.20
N ASP A 227 27.07 -6.39 -12.53
CA ASP A 227 25.94 -6.03 -13.40
C ASP A 227 24.72 -6.93 -13.16
N VAL A 228 24.94 -8.26 -13.00
CA VAL A 228 23.86 -9.20 -12.66
C VAL A 228 23.22 -8.84 -11.30
N ILE A 229 24.05 -8.54 -10.30
CA ILE A 229 23.57 -8.19 -8.96
C ILE A 229 22.79 -6.88 -9.00
N SER A 230 23.34 -5.85 -9.64
CA SER A 230 22.69 -4.54 -9.79
C SER A 230 21.34 -4.66 -10.52
N ALA A 231 21.32 -5.37 -11.65
CA ALA A 231 20.10 -5.60 -12.41
C ALA A 231 19.07 -6.44 -11.64
N GLY A 232 19.51 -7.42 -10.85
CA GLY A 232 18.64 -8.21 -9.98
C GLY A 232 18.02 -7.40 -8.85
N ILE A 233 18.78 -6.49 -8.21
CA ILE A 233 18.24 -5.55 -7.22
C ILE A 233 17.18 -4.65 -7.86
N ALA A 234 17.48 -4.09 -9.04
CA ALA A 234 16.54 -3.26 -9.78
C ALA A 234 15.25 -4.02 -10.11
N PHE A 235 15.36 -5.26 -10.59
CA PHE A 235 14.23 -6.14 -10.87
C PHE A 235 13.39 -6.43 -9.62
N ASN A 236 14.00 -6.80 -8.49
CA ASN A 236 13.28 -7.07 -7.24
C ASN A 236 12.49 -5.83 -6.76
N ARG A 237 13.08 -4.63 -6.89
CA ARG A 237 12.40 -3.36 -6.57
C ARG A 237 11.26 -3.08 -7.55
N ALA A 238 11.45 -3.33 -8.85
CA ALA A 238 10.40 -3.17 -9.86
C ALA A 238 9.21 -4.10 -9.59
N VAL A 239 9.46 -5.37 -9.27
CA VAL A 239 8.42 -6.34 -8.86
C VAL A 239 7.65 -5.83 -7.65
N LYS A 240 8.33 -5.32 -6.61
CA LYS A 240 7.64 -4.78 -5.42
C LYS A 240 6.73 -3.60 -5.77
N ARG A 241 7.24 -2.63 -6.53
CA ARG A 241 6.45 -1.45 -6.96
C ARG A 241 5.26 -1.87 -7.82
N HIS A 242 5.48 -2.75 -8.79
CA HIS A 242 4.43 -3.22 -9.67
C HIS A 242 3.35 -4.01 -8.92
N TRP A 243 3.76 -4.91 -8.01
CA TRP A 243 2.82 -5.62 -7.15
C TRP A 243 2.02 -4.68 -6.26
N ALA A 244 2.67 -3.69 -5.63
CA ALA A 244 1.99 -2.69 -4.82
C ALA A 244 0.98 -1.88 -5.66
N SER A 245 1.33 -1.53 -6.90
CA SER A 245 0.40 -0.88 -7.84
C SER A 245 -0.80 -1.76 -8.15
N LEU A 246 -0.61 -3.05 -8.47
CA LEU A 246 -1.72 -3.99 -8.70
C LEU A 246 -2.62 -4.15 -7.46
N ARG A 247 -2.02 -4.18 -6.25
CA ARG A 247 -2.76 -4.20 -4.98
C ARG A 247 -3.51 -2.90 -4.73
N ALA A 248 -2.92 -1.76 -5.05
CA ALA A 248 -3.56 -0.46 -4.93
C ALA A 248 -4.71 -0.31 -5.94
N VAL A 249 -4.54 -0.76 -7.19
CA VAL A 249 -5.59 -0.79 -8.23
C VAL A 249 -6.77 -1.68 -7.83
N SER A 250 -6.57 -2.65 -6.94
CA SER A 250 -7.68 -3.42 -6.37
C SER A 250 -8.58 -2.61 -5.43
N CYS A 251 -8.16 -1.46 -4.91
CA CYS A 251 -8.96 -0.55 -4.07
C CYS A 251 -8.99 0.84 -4.71
N LYS A 252 -10.09 1.16 -5.37
CA LYS A 252 -10.25 2.42 -6.11
C LYS A 252 -10.76 3.57 -5.25
N LEU A 253 -11.24 3.30 -4.04
CA LEU A 253 -11.84 4.31 -3.17
C LEU A 253 -11.42 4.16 -1.71
N ILE A 254 -11.02 5.27 -1.10
CA ILE A 254 -10.67 5.39 0.30
C ILE A 254 -11.57 6.46 0.91
N LEU A 255 -12.33 6.09 1.94
CA LEU A 255 -13.27 6.95 2.65
C LEU A 255 -12.67 7.28 4.00
N VAL A 256 -12.52 8.56 4.34
CA VAL A 256 -11.99 9.01 5.63
C VAL A 256 -13.04 9.77 6.41
N GLU A 257 -13.57 9.14 7.45
CA GLU A 257 -14.77 9.60 8.16
C GLU A 257 -14.51 9.85 9.65
N GLY A 258 -15.41 10.61 10.28
CA GLY A 258 -15.32 11.01 11.69
C GLY A 258 -16.02 12.33 11.99
N ILE A 259 -16.21 12.61 13.27
CA ILE A 259 -16.84 13.86 13.72
C ILE A 259 -15.94 15.08 13.44
N PRO A 260 -16.45 16.32 13.50
CA PRO A 260 -15.62 17.51 13.36
C PRO A 260 -14.45 17.51 14.35
N GLY A 261 -13.27 17.90 13.85
CA GLY A 261 -12.05 17.92 14.66
C GLY A 261 -11.36 16.56 14.87
N SER A 262 -11.88 15.44 14.33
CA SER A 262 -11.22 14.13 14.41
C SER A 262 -9.97 13.98 13.53
N GLY A 263 -9.71 14.95 12.63
CA GLY A 263 -8.54 14.96 11.75
C GLY A 263 -8.70 14.18 10.44
N LYS A 264 -9.94 14.06 9.93
CA LYS A 264 -10.25 13.44 8.62
C LYS A 264 -9.38 13.96 7.48
N SER A 265 -9.40 15.27 7.27
CA SER A 265 -8.68 15.92 6.17
C SER A 265 -7.17 15.82 6.32
N THR A 266 -6.67 15.79 7.57
CA THR A 266 -5.26 15.53 7.87
C THR A 266 -4.86 14.11 7.43
N ALA A 267 -5.67 13.11 7.78
CA ALA A 267 -5.42 11.71 7.39
C ALA A 267 -5.57 11.50 5.88
N ALA A 268 -6.59 12.08 5.24
CA ALA A 268 -6.79 12.01 3.80
C ALA A 268 -5.63 12.64 3.02
N GLN A 269 -5.13 13.79 3.46
CA GLN A 269 -3.93 14.41 2.91
C GLN A 269 -2.70 13.50 3.08
N HIS A 270 -2.49 12.94 4.27
CA HIS A 270 -1.38 12.00 4.52
C HIS A 270 -1.41 10.82 3.55
N ILE A 271 -2.58 10.19 3.38
CA ILE A 271 -2.79 9.07 2.46
C ILE A 271 -2.44 9.47 1.03
N ALA A 272 -2.99 10.59 0.54
CA ALA A 272 -2.73 11.08 -0.82
C ALA A 272 -1.24 11.34 -1.06
N LEU A 273 -0.55 11.94 -0.09
CA LEU A 273 0.90 12.19 -0.16
C LEU A 273 1.70 10.88 -0.13
N ALA A 274 1.34 9.93 0.73
CA ALA A 274 2.00 8.62 0.81
C ALA A 274 1.84 7.82 -0.50
N MET A 275 0.65 7.84 -1.09
CA MET A 275 0.40 7.25 -2.42
C MET A 275 1.24 7.93 -3.51
N GLY A 276 1.30 9.27 -3.50
CA GLY A 276 2.13 10.04 -4.44
C GLY A 276 3.62 9.69 -4.35
N LYS A 277 4.17 9.54 -3.14
CA LYS A 277 5.56 9.10 -2.91
C LYS A 277 5.85 7.70 -3.47
N LEU A 278 4.84 6.84 -3.55
CA LEU A 278 4.93 5.51 -4.15
C LEU A 278 4.73 5.50 -5.67
N GLY A 279 4.49 6.67 -6.29
CA GLY A 279 4.13 6.76 -7.69
C GLY A 279 2.72 6.22 -8.00
N ILE A 280 1.86 6.09 -6.98
CA ILE A 280 0.47 5.65 -7.16
C ILE A 280 -0.37 6.90 -7.47
N ALA A 281 -1.01 6.91 -8.64
CA ALA A 281 -1.91 7.98 -9.03
C ALA A 281 -3.11 8.03 -8.07
N CYS A 282 -3.32 9.17 -7.42
CA CYS A 282 -4.36 9.37 -6.40
C CYS A 282 -4.97 10.76 -6.55
N ARG A 283 -6.31 10.84 -6.55
CA ARG A 283 -7.06 12.09 -6.45
C ARG A 283 -7.69 12.20 -5.07
N TRP A 284 -7.35 13.24 -4.33
CA TRP A 284 -8.08 13.62 -3.12
C TRP A 284 -9.19 14.62 -3.46
N TRP A 285 -10.43 14.31 -3.07
CA TRP A 285 -11.54 15.26 -3.02
C TRP A 285 -11.76 15.69 -1.57
N TYR A 286 -11.53 16.99 -1.32
CA TYR A 286 -11.77 17.63 -0.03
C TYR A 286 -13.26 17.96 0.14
N GLU A 287 -13.82 17.75 1.33
CA GLU A 287 -15.27 17.86 1.58
C GLU A 287 -15.88 19.22 1.18
N GLU A 288 -15.14 20.32 1.30
CA GLU A 288 -15.63 21.66 0.93
C GLU A 288 -15.16 22.11 -0.47
N GLN A 289 -14.62 21.19 -1.28
CA GLN A 289 -14.21 21.51 -2.64
C GLN A 289 -15.42 21.79 -3.54
N ARG A 290 -15.36 22.88 -4.30
CA ARG A 290 -16.41 23.21 -5.28
C ARG A 290 -16.50 22.14 -6.36
N GLY A 291 -17.74 21.78 -6.73
CA GLY A 291 -18.00 20.75 -7.73
C GLY A 291 -17.66 19.33 -7.27
N HIS A 292 -17.72 19.05 -5.97
CA HIS A 292 -17.48 17.71 -5.43
C HIS A 292 -18.43 16.68 -6.07
N PRO A 293 -17.94 15.54 -6.60
CA PRO A 293 -18.71 14.65 -7.46
C PRO A 293 -19.76 13.79 -6.73
N VAL A 294 -19.90 13.93 -5.41
CA VAL A 294 -20.85 13.17 -4.59
C VAL A 294 -22.00 14.04 -4.08
N TYR A 295 -21.89 15.36 -4.26
CA TYR A 295 -22.93 16.31 -3.88
C TYR A 295 -23.95 16.46 -4.99
N VAL A 296 -25.22 16.60 -4.61
CA VAL A 296 -26.33 16.93 -5.52
C VAL A 296 -26.40 18.44 -5.85
N TYR A 297 -25.40 19.22 -5.42
CA TYR A 297 -25.23 20.63 -5.69
C TYR A 297 -23.78 20.94 -6.08
N SER A 298 -23.57 22.03 -6.80
CA SER A 298 -22.26 22.46 -7.30
C SER A 298 -21.83 23.83 -6.77
N ASP A 299 -22.73 24.54 -6.10
CA ASP A 299 -22.56 25.90 -5.59
C ASP A 299 -23.48 26.16 -4.39
N TYR A 300 -23.38 27.38 -3.85
CA TYR A 300 -24.13 27.81 -2.68
C TYR A 300 -25.64 27.88 -2.92
N GLU A 301 -26.09 28.32 -4.11
CA GLU A 301 -27.52 28.41 -4.43
C GLU A 301 -28.17 27.02 -4.44
N GLY A 302 -27.51 26.03 -5.07
CA GLY A 302 -27.94 24.64 -5.03
C GLY A 302 -27.94 24.05 -3.62
N MET A 303 -26.95 24.40 -2.79
CA MET A 303 -26.93 24.00 -1.38
C MET A 303 -28.13 24.56 -0.61
N GLN A 304 -28.48 25.83 -0.81
CA GLN A 304 -29.66 26.44 -0.17
C GLN A 304 -30.97 25.78 -0.62
N ALA A 305 -31.08 25.38 -1.89
CA ALA A 305 -32.24 24.63 -2.37
C ALA A 305 -32.41 23.29 -1.64
N VAL A 306 -31.31 22.57 -1.42
CA VAL A 306 -31.30 21.30 -0.64
C VAL A 306 -31.69 21.54 0.81
N ILE A 307 -31.19 22.62 1.44
CA ILE A 307 -31.59 23.02 2.79
C ILE A 307 -33.11 23.24 2.87
N GLY A 308 -33.69 23.96 1.90
CA GLY A 308 -35.14 24.17 1.85
C GLY A 308 -35.95 22.88 1.67
N GLU A 309 -35.43 21.87 0.97
CA GLU A 309 -36.06 20.54 0.89
C GLU A 309 -36.03 19.79 2.23
N LEU A 310 -34.90 19.86 2.94
CA LEU A 310 -34.75 19.28 4.28
C LEU A 310 -35.70 19.93 5.29
N GLU A 311 -35.87 21.25 5.25
CA GLU A 311 -36.83 22.00 6.07
C GLU A 311 -38.28 21.57 5.85
N ARG A 312 -38.63 21.18 4.61
CA ARG A 312 -39.98 20.67 4.27
C ARG A 312 -40.18 19.20 4.66
N GLY A 313 -39.13 18.50 5.08
CA GLY A 313 -39.18 17.07 5.43
C GLY A 313 -39.24 16.13 4.22
N ASP A 314 -38.90 16.61 3.01
CA ASP A 314 -38.89 15.78 1.79
C ASP A 314 -37.59 14.99 1.66
N PHE A 315 -37.39 14.03 2.55
CA PHE A 315 -36.14 13.26 2.61
C PHE A 315 -36.03 12.23 1.49
N GLY A 316 -37.15 11.63 1.06
CA GLY A 316 -37.17 10.52 0.10
C GLY A 316 -36.58 10.92 -1.25
N GLY A 317 -37.08 12.01 -1.85
CA GLY A 317 -36.59 12.49 -3.15
C GLY A 317 -35.13 12.93 -3.10
N LEU A 318 -34.70 13.53 -1.99
CA LEU A 318 -33.30 13.92 -1.79
C LEU A 318 -32.37 12.71 -1.68
N ILE A 319 -32.77 11.68 -0.92
CA ILE A 319 -32.05 10.41 -0.80
C ILE A 319 -31.89 9.75 -2.17
N ASP A 320 -32.96 9.67 -2.96
CA ASP A 320 -32.91 9.06 -4.30
C ASP A 320 -31.94 9.78 -5.24
N ARG A 321 -31.93 11.12 -5.22
CA ARG A 321 -30.97 11.92 -6.01
C ARG A 321 -29.53 11.71 -5.53
N ALA A 322 -29.30 11.69 -4.22
CA ALA A 322 -27.97 11.42 -3.68
C ALA A 322 -27.47 10.02 -4.04
N LEU A 323 -28.33 9.00 -3.99
CA LEU A 323 -27.99 7.64 -4.43
C LEU A 323 -27.68 7.59 -5.93
N ALA A 324 -28.42 8.32 -6.77
CA ALA A 324 -28.09 8.46 -8.19
C ALA A 324 -26.72 9.11 -8.40
N GLN A 325 -26.40 10.15 -7.62
CA GLN A 325 -25.09 10.81 -7.66
C GLN A 325 -23.97 9.86 -7.23
N TRP A 326 -24.15 9.07 -6.17
CA TRP A 326 -23.19 8.04 -5.77
C TRP A 326 -22.96 6.98 -6.85
N ARG A 327 -24.01 6.58 -7.59
CA ARG A 327 -23.85 5.65 -8.73
C ARG A 327 -23.03 6.27 -9.86
N ALA A 328 -23.28 7.53 -10.19
CA ALA A 328 -22.52 8.25 -11.21
C ALA A 328 -21.04 8.40 -10.79
N PHE A 329 -20.79 8.77 -9.54
CA PHE A 329 -19.45 8.81 -8.96
C PHE A 329 -18.75 7.45 -9.04
N ALA A 330 -19.42 6.38 -8.62
CA ALA A 330 -18.84 5.04 -8.65
C ALA A 330 -18.46 4.61 -10.07
N ALA A 331 -19.31 4.88 -11.06
CA ALA A 331 -19.00 4.60 -12.47
C ALA A 331 -17.77 5.39 -12.96
N ALA A 332 -17.67 6.68 -12.62
CA ALA A 332 -16.52 7.52 -12.96
C ALA A 332 -15.22 6.98 -12.34
N VAL A 333 -15.23 6.68 -11.03
CA VAL A 333 -14.06 6.16 -10.31
C VAL A 333 -13.63 4.79 -10.84
N GLN A 334 -14.58 3.91 -11.17
CA GLN A 334 -14.28 2.59 -11.74
C GLN A 334 -13.51 2.68 -13.06
N SER A 335 -13.80 3.71 -13.87
CA SER A 335 -13.15 3.96 -15.17
C SER A 335 -11.83 4.73 -15.07
N ALA A 336 -11.60 5.44 -13.97
CA ALA A 336 -10.44 6.29 -13.79
C ALA A 336 -9.16 5.46 -13.53
N PRO A 337 -8.00 5.90 -14.05
CA PRO A 337 -6.73 5.22 -13.77
C PRO A 337 -6.28 5.42 -12.33
N GLU A 338 -6.54 6.58 -11.73
CA GLU A 338 -6.21 6.87 -10.32
C GLU A 338 -7.11 6.15 -9.30
N ALA A 339 -6.61 6.05 -8.07
CA ALA A 339 -7.43 5.82 -6.89
C ALA A 339 -8.00 7.16 -6.38
N VAL A 340 -9.10 7.10 -5.63
CA VAL A 340 -9.75 8.28 -5.07
C VAL A 340 -9.78 8.21 -3.55
N VAL A 341 -9.39 9.32 -2.91
CA VAL A 341 -9.58 9.56 -1.47
C VAL A 341 -10.65 10.63 -1.32
N ILE A 342 -11.66 10.39 -0.50
CA ILE A 342 -12.64 11.41 -0.10
C ILE A 342 -12.71 11.45 1.43
N ASP A 343 -12.78 12.64 1.99
CA ASP A 343 -12.95 12.84 3.43
C ASP A 343 -14.30 13.49 3.75
N GLY A 344 -14.90 13.09 4.88
CA GLY A 344 -16.10 13.75 5.42
C GLY A 344 -17.39 13.60 4.62
N CYS A 345 -17.39 12.81 3.55
CA CYS A 345 -18.54 12.76 2.64
C CYS A 345 -19.54 11.65 2.99
N LEU A 346 -19.11 10.43 3.36
CA LEU A 346 -20.06 9.36 3.67
C LEU A 346 -20.81 9.64 4.97
N LEU A 347 -20.13 10.13 6.01
CA LEU A 347 -20.71 10.42 7.33
C LEU A 347 -20.76 11.92 7.63
N GLY A 348 -20.60 12.80 6.63
CA GLY A 348 -20.73 14.26 6.81
C GLY A 348 -21.56 14.97 5.74
N TYR A 349 -21.81 14.35 4.58
CA TYR A 349 -22.77 14.86 3.59
C TYR A 349 -24.23 14.59 4.01
N LEU A 350 -25.05 13.98 3.15
CA LEU A 350 -26.48 13.76 3.38
C LEU A 350 -26.75 13.00 4.70
N THR A 351 -25.86 12.11 5.12
CA THR A 351 -25.93 11.40 6.40
C THR A 351 -26.00 12.37 7.58
N TRP A 352 -25.12 13.37 7.63
CA TRP A 352 -25.19 14.41 8.65
C TRP A 352 -26.29 15.42 8.33
N SER A 353 -26.50 15.81 7.07
CA SER A 353 -27.54 16.79 6.72
C SER A 353 -28.96 16.35 7.04
N LEU A 354 -29.26 15.04 7.09
CA LEU A 354 -30.56 14.51 7.51
C LEU A 354 -30.77 14.59 9.03
N PHE A 355 -29.69 14.49 9.81
CA PHE A 355 -29.73 14.38 11.27
C PHE A 355 -30.31 15.62 11.99
N PRO A 356 -29.87 16.87 11.72
CA PRO A 356 -30.42 18.06 12.39
C PRO A 356 -31.90 18.30 12.06
N TYR A 357 -32.41 17.79 10.93
CA TYR A 357 -33.83 17.85 10.57
C TYR A 357 -34.65 16.70 11.19
N ASN A 358 -34.05 15.96 12.14
CA ASN A 358 -34.69 14.90 12.90
C ASN A 358 -35.28 13.78 12.01
N ALA A 359 -34.61 13.48 10.90
CA ALA A 359 -34.92 12.31 10.09
C ALA A 359 -34.75 11.01 10.91
N ALA A 360 -35.51 9.97 10.58
CA ALA A 360 -35.48 8.72 11.31
C ALA A 360 -34.09 8.05 11.19
N PRO A 361 -33.45 7.62 12.30
CA PRO A 361 -32.15 6.93 12.26
C PRO A 361 -32.12 5.74 11.30
N ALA A 362 -33.22 4.98 11.23
CA ALA A 362 -33.34 3.84 10.32
C ALA A 362 -33.21 4.24 8.83
N ASP A 363 -33.72 5.40 8.44
CA ASP A 363 -33.59 5.90 7.06
C ASP A 363 -32.15 6.35 6.75
N ILE A 364 -31.49 6.99 7.71
CA ILE A 364 -30.08 7.41 7.55
C ILE A 364 -29.18 6.17 7.43
N LEU A 365 -29.37 5.17 8.28
CA LEU A 365 -28.61 3.91 8.23
C LEU A 365 -28.88 3.11 6.96
N ARG A 366 -30.14 3.11 6.49
CA ARG A 366 -30.50 2.51 5.20
C ARG A 366 -29.77 3.21 4.05
N TYR A 367 -29.78 4.55 4.03
CA TYR A 367 -29.04 5.33 3.03
C TYR A 367 -27.54 4.97 3.01
N VAL A 368 -26.86 4.96 4.16
CA VAL A 368 -25.43 4.61 4.23
C VAL A 368 -25.19 3.18 3.73
N ARG A 369 -26.07 2.23 4.05
CA ARG A 369 -25.97 0.85 3.55
C ARG A 369 -26.12 0.76 2.04
N GLU A 370 -27.07 1.51 1.46
CA GLU A 370 -27.26 1.57 0.01
C GLU A 370 -26.06 2.20 -0.70
N VAL A 371 -25.47 3.27 -0.13
CA VAL A 371 -24.20 3.84 -0.62
C VAL A 371 -23.09 2.79 -0.56
N GLY A 372 -22.95 2.05 0.54
CA GLY A 372 -21.98 0.96 0.65
C GLY A 372 -22.14 -0.11 -0.42
N ALA A 373 -23.37 -0.49 -0.76
CA ALA A 373 -23.65 -1.44 -1.85
C ALA A 373 -23.27 -0.88 -3.23
N ILE A 374 -23.55 0.40 -3.49
CA ILE A 374 -23.16 1.09 -4.73
C ILE A 374 -21.64 1.13 -4.88
N LEU A 375 -20.91 1.39 -3.78
CA LEU A 375 -19.47 1.51 -3.78
C LEU A 375 -18.73 0.17 -3.78
N HIS A 376 -19.40 -0.95 -3.48
CA HIS A 376 -18.79 -2.28 -3.36
C HIS A 376 -17.86 -2.68 -4.52
N PRO A 377 -18.19 -2.45 -5.81
CA PRO A 377 -17.31 -2.78 -6.93
C PRO A 377 -15.95 -2.07 -6.92
N LEU A 378 -15.86 -0.92 -6.25
CA LEU A 378 -14.62 -0.15 -6.11
C LEU A 378 -13.67 -0.74 -5.05
N ASN A 379 -14.12 -1.78 -4.33
CA ASN A 379 -13.45 -2.36 -3.16
C ASN A 379 -12.99 -1.28 -2.16
N PRO A 380 -13.95 -0.51 -1.60
CA PRO A 380 -13.66 0.67 -0.82
C PRO A 380 -13.06 0.31 0.55
N ARG A 381 -12.14 1.15 1.02
CA ARG A 381 -11.62 1.10 2.40
C ARG A 381 -12.20 2.24 3.23
N LEU A 382 -12.88 1.89 4.31
CA LEU A 382 -13.49 2.86 5.22
C LEU A 382 -12.60 3.07 6.45
N ILE A 383 -12.08 4.28 6.61
CA ILE A 383 -11.30 4.71 7.76
C ILE A 383 -12.20 5.59 8.63
N TYR A 384 -12.23 5.30 9.93
CA TYR A 384 -13.05 6.04 10.89
C TYR A 384 -12.24 6.52 12.08
N LEU A 385 -12.05 7.83 12.17
CA LEU A 385 -11.29 8.49 13.23
C LEU A 385 -12.22 8.92 14.35
N TYR A 386 -11.87 8.56 15.59
CA TYR A 386 -12.73 8.86 16.72
C TYR A 386 -12.03 9.20 18.03
N PRO A 387 -12.39 10.33 18.66
CA PRO A 387 -12.04 10.59 20.04
C PRO A 387 -13.10 9.96 20.96
N ARG A 388 -12.68 9.41 22.12
CA ARG A 388 -13.62 8.91 23.14
C ARG A 388 -14.38 10.03 23.83
N ASP A 389 -13.70 11.12 24.12
CA ASP A 389 -14.28 12.31 24.74
C ASP A 389 -14.66 13.33 23.66
N VAL A 390 -15.94 13.30 23.27
CA VAL A 390 -16.52 14.20 22.26
C VAL A 390 -16.43 15.66 22.72
N GLY A 391 -16.76 15.94 23.98
CA GLY A 391 -16.73 17.29 24.53
C GLY A 391 -15.32 17.90 24.49
N ALA A 392 -14.31 17.15 24.90
CA ALA A 392 -12.91 17.60 24.81
C ALA A 392 -12.47 17.81 23.35
N ALA A 393 -12.91 16.96 22.42
CA ALA A 393 -12.62 17.13 21.00
C ALA A 393 -13.25 18.40 20.43
N LEU A 394 -14.51 18.67 20.76
CA LEU A 394 -15.23 19.87 20.37
C LEU A 394 -14.56 21.13 20.93
N ARG A 395 -14.20 21.17 22.22
CA ARG A 395 -13.47 22.31 22.80
C ARG A 395 -12.14 22.58 22.11
N ARG A 396 -11.38 21.52 21.78
CA ARG A 396 -10.11 21.66 21.07
C ARG A 396 -10.31 22.27 19.69
N ILE A 397 -11.29 21.80 18.91
CA ILE A 397 -11.49 22.28 17.54
C ILE A 397 -12.13 23.68 17.50
N THR A 398 -13.09 23.99 18.39
CA THR A 398 -13.68 25.33 18.48
C THR A 398 -12.63 26.34 18.93
N GLY A 399 -11.80 25.99 19.92
CA GLY A 399 -10.68 26.82 20.36
C GLY A 399 -9.62 27.03 19.28
N ARG A 400 -9.33 26.00 18.47
CA ARG A 400 -8.39 26.11 17.34
C ARG A 400 -8.91 27.01 16.23
N ARG A 401 -10.20 26.90 15.88
CA ARG A 401 -10.83 27.73 14.83
C ARG A 401 -11.04 29.18 15.30
N GLY A 402 -11.28 29.38 16.60
CA GLY A 402 -11.43 30.70 17.22
C GLY A 402 -12.69 31.45 16.77
N GLY A 403 -12.76 32.73 17.12
CA GLY A 403 -13.88 33.61 16.76
C GLY A 403 -15.24 33.11 17.26
N ASP A 404 -16.28 33.28 16.44
CA ASP A 404 -17.66 32.87 16.76
C ASP A 404 -17.96 31.39 16.51
N THR A 405 -16.94 30.56 16.25
CA THR A 405 -17.14 29.15 15.86
C THR A 405 -17.97 28.37 16.87
N GLU A 406 -17.62 28.46 18.16
CA GLU A 406 -18.37 27.75 19.23
C GLU A 406 -19.81 28.21 19.30
N ALA A 407 -20.03 29.53 19.31
CA ALA A 407 -21.37 30.11 19.38
C ALA A 407 -22.22 29.75 18.16
N ASN A 408 -21.64 29.71 16.96
CA ASN A 408 -22.30 29.25 15.74
C ASN A 408 -22.71 27.78 15.83
N TRP A 409 -21.84 26.92 16.34
CA TRP A 409 -22.13 25.49 16.48
C TRP A 409 -23.19 25.22 17.53
N ILE A 410 -23.14 25.91 18.68
CA ILE A 410 -24.20 25.86 19.70
C ILE A 410 -25.54 26.29 19.09
N ARG A 411 -25.58 27.43 18.39
CA ARG A 411 -26.80 27.90 17.71
C ARG A 411 -27.31 26.91 16.68
N GLY A 412 -26.44 26.33 15.87
CA GLY A 412 -26.82 25.33 14.86
C GLY A 412 -27.39 24.06 15.48
N ALA A 413 -26.73 23.51 16.50
CA ALA A 413 -27.20 22.31 17.19
C ALA A 413 -28.54 22.56 17.93
N ALA A 414 -28.61 23.60 18.76
CA ALA A 414 -29.81 23.93 19.54
C ALA A 414 -30.98 24.37 18.66
N GLY A 415 -30.71 25.10 17.58
CA GLY A 415 -31.71 25.61 16.63
C GLY A 415 -32.24 24.57 15.65
N SER A 416 -31.57 23.42 15.51
CA SER A 416 -32.02 22.33 14.64
C SER A 416 -33.32 21.69 15.14
N ALA A 417 -34.10 21.06 14.26
CA ALA A 417 -35.31 20.33 14.66
C ALA A 417 -35.00 19.21 15.66
N TYR A 418 -33.86 18.54 15.50
CA TYR A 418 -33.35 17.54 16.45
C TYR A 418 -33.08 18.15 17.83
N GLY A 419 -32.40 19.30 17.85
CA GLY A 419 -32.03 20.01 19.08
C GLY A 419 -33.22 20.59 19.82
N GLN A 420 -34.14 21.22 19.11
CA GLN A 420 -35.40 21.74 19.67
C GLN A 420 -36.25 20.63 20.28
N ALA A 421 -36.39 19.49 19.59
CA ALA A 421 -37.15 18.35 20.09
C ALA A 421 -36.58 17.73 21.39
N ARG A 422 -35.32 18.03 21.72
CA ARG A 422 -34.60 17.49 22.89
C ARG A 422 -34.20 18.57 23.90
N GLY A 423 -34.57 19.83 23.66
CA GLY A 423 -34.22 20.94 24.55
C GLY A 423 -32.70 21.13 24.69
N LEU A 424 -31.93 20.94 23.62
CA LEU A 424 -30.48 21.11 23.65
C LEU A 424 -30.13 22.58 23.84
N GLU A 425 -29.26 22.89 24.80
CA GLU A 425 -28.85 24.26 25.11
C GLU A 425 -27.37 24.32 25.49
N GLY A 426 -26.72 25.41 25.09
CA GLY A 426 -25.32 25.70 25.44
C GLY A 426 -24.33 24.67 24.90
N PHE A 427 -23.12 24.68 25.47
CA PHE A 427 -22.06 23.77 25.04
C PHE A 427 -22.40 22.31 25.35
N GLU A 428 -23.02 22.02 26.50
CA GLU A 428 -23.45 20.65 26.85
C GLU A 428 -24.49 20.11 25.86
N GLY A 429 -25.40 20.96 25.37
CA GLY A 429 -26.32 20.60 24.28
C GLY A 429 -25.59 20.29 22.96
N LEU A 430 -24.54 21.04 22.63
CA LEU A 430 -23.68 20.74 21.48
C LEU A 430 -22.94 19.40 21.63
N VAL A 431 -22.46 19.08 22.84
CA VAL A 431 -21.85 17.77 23.14
C VAL A 431 -22.87 16.65 22.95
N ALA A 432 -24.04 16.76 23.58
CA ALA A 432 -25.11 15.76 23.47
C ALA A 432 -25.58 15.55 22.02
N TYR A 433 -25.63 16.63 21.21
CA TYR A 433 -25.91 16.55 19.78
C TYR A 433 -24.90 15.66 19.04
N TRP A 434 -23.60 15.91 19.24
CA TRP A 434 -22.55 15.18 18.55
C TRP A 434 -22.32 13.78 19.11
N GLU A 435 -22.61 13.53 20.39
CA GLU A 435 -22.65 12.19 20.96
C GLU A 435 -23.76 11.34 20.32
N ALA A 436 -24.96 11.90 20.16
CA ALA A 436 -26.04 11.19 19.47
C ALA A 436 -25.74 10.95 17.98
N TYR A 437 -25.14 11.94 17.30
CA TYR A 437 -24.68 11.71 15.93
C TYR A 437 -23.56 10.67 15.86
N ARG A 438 -22.70 10.65 16.89
CA ARG A 438 -21.61 9.69 17.00
C ARG A 438 -22.14 8.26 17.12
N GLU A 439 -23.17 8.02 17.92
CA GLU A 439 -23.82 6.72 18.03
C GLU A 439 -24.34 6.22 16.67
N LEU A 440 -24.99 7.10 15.90
CA LEU A 440 -25.47 6.78 14.55
C LEU A 440 -24.30 6.44 13.60
N ALA A 441 -23.21 7.21 13.67
CA ALA A 441 -22.02 6.98 12.87
C ALA A 441 -21.29 5.67 13.26
N ASP A 442 -21.27 5.32 14.55
CA ASP A 442 -20.75 4.05 15.07
C ASP A 442 -21.58 2.87 14.53
N GLU A 443 -22.92 2.98 14.54
CA GLU A 443 -23.81 1.94 13.97
C GLU A 443 -23.62 1.81 12.46
N ALA A 444 -23.52 2.92 11.74
CA ALA A 444 -23.27 2.93 10.29
C ALA A 444 -21.91 2.27 9.95
N PHE A 445 -20.87 2.59 10.71
CA PHE A 445 -19.55 1.96 10.58
C PHE A 445 -19.60 0.46 10.90
N ALA A 446 -20.31 0.06 11.96
CA ALA A 446 -20.48 -1.34 12.33
C ALA A 446 -21.17 -2.13 11.21
N GLY A 447 -22.18 -1.55 10.57
CA GLY A 447 -22.91 -2.13 9.42
C GLY A 447 -22.13 -2.19 8.10
N TRP A 448 -20.98 -1.54 7.99
CA TRP A 448 -20.15 -1.58 6.78
C TRP A 448 -19.56 -2.98 6.55
N SER A 449 -19.78 -3.55 5.36
CA SER A 449 -19.35 -4.91 4.99
C SER A 449 -18.01 -4.98 4.26
N GLY A 450 -17.43 -3.83 3.89
CA GLY A 450 -16.11 -3.75 3.24
C GLY A 450 -14.96 -3.72 4.23
N VAL A 451 -13.74 -3.61 3.70
CA VAL A 451 -12.53 -3.41 4.51
C VAL A 451 -12.66 -2.09 5.28
N LYS A 452 -12.44 -2.13 6.60
CA LYS A 452 -12.59 -0.96 7.46
C LYS A 452 -11.57 -0.93 8.59
N LEU A 453 -11.24 0.27 9.04
CA LEU A 453 -10.34 0.53 10.17
C LEU A 453 -10.93 1.65 11.02
N ALA A 454 -11.07 1.41 12.32
CA ALA A 454 -11.44 2.43 13.29
C ALA A 454 -10.21 2.77 14.13
N ILE A 455 -9.87 4.06 14.21
CA ILE A 455 -8.72 4.55 14.98
C ILE A 455 -9.24 5.43 16.11
N ASP A 456 -9.01 4.97 17.34
CA ASP A 456 -9.15 5.80 18.54
C ASP A 456 -8.02 6.83 18.55
N ASN A 457 -8.34 8.08 18.25
CA ASN A 457 -7.36 9.14 18.13
C ASN A 457 -7.15 9.94 19.43
N SER A 458 -7.71 9.49 20.56
CA SER A 458 -7.74 10.23 21.82
C SER A 458 -6.35 10.57 22.36
N ALA A 459 -5.34 9.73 22.08
CA ALA A 459 -3.96 9.96 22.53
C ALA A 459 -3.17 10.95 21.66
N GLY A 460 -3.70 11.37 20.50
CA GLY A 460 -3.01 12.27 19.58
C GLY A 460 -1.70 11.72 18.96
N ASP A 461 -1.45 10.41 19.01
CA ASP A 461 -0.27 9.75 18.45
C ASP A 461 -0.37 9.59 16.92
N TRP A 462 -0.31 10.71 16.21
CA TRP A 462 -0.43 10.76 14.75
C TRP A 462 0.58 9.89 14.01
N PRO A 463 1.87 9.81 14.39
CA PRO A 463 2.82 8.89 13.76
C PRO A 463 2.34 7.43 13.78
N ARG A 464 1.83 6.95 14.92
CA ARG A 464 1.25 5.62 15.02
C ARG A 464 0.01 5.47 14.14
N TYR A 465 -0.90 6.44 14.17
CA TYR A 465 -2.12 6.37 13.36
C TYR A 465 -1.80 6.34 11.87
N TYR A 466 -0.81 7.11 11.41
CA TYR A 466 -0.33 7.06 10.04
C TYR A 466 0.25 5.68 9.67
N GLU A 467 0.99 5.03 10.56
CA GLU A 467 1.45 3.66 10.33
C GLU A 467 0.28 2.67 10.17
N GLU A 468 -0.77 2.79 11.00
CA GLU A 468 -1.98 1.94 10.88
C GLU A 468 -2.69 2.17 9.53
N LEU A 469 -2.81 3.42 9.08
CA LEU A 469 -3.37 3.78 7.77
C LEU A 469 -2.52 3.19 6.62
N GLU A 470 -1.21 3.33 6.70
CA GLU A 470 -0.29 2.81 5.69
C GLU A 470 -0.30 1.28 5.63
N ILE A 471 -0.43 0.59 6.77
CA ILE A 471 -0.58 -0.87 6.82
C ILE A 471 -1.88 -1.30 6.14
N LEU A 472 -3.01 -0.67 6.48
CA LEU A 472 -4.32 -0.96 5.87
C LEU A 472 -4.28 -0.81 4.34
N LEU A 473 -3.55 0.21 3.88
CA LEU A 473 -3.48 0.60 2.47
C LEU A 473 -2.33 -0.06 1.71
N GLY A 474 -1.41 -0.74 2.40
CA GLY A 474 -0.21 -1.34 1.81
C GLY A 474 0.84 -0.32 1.34
N LEU A 475 0.93 0.84 1.99
CA LEU A 475 1.75 1.99 1.57
C LEU A 475 3.15 2.08 2.22
N LYS A 476 3.62 1.02 2.92
CA LYS A 476 4.84 1.10 3.72
C LYS A 476 6.10 1.31 2.84
N GLN A 477 6.82 2.41 3.06
CA GLN A 477 8.15 2.70 2.51
C GLN A 477 9.25 2.68 3.59
N ALA A 478 10.50 2.50 3.17
CA ALA A 478 11.68 2.76 4.00
C ALA A 478 11.92 4.28 4.07
N GLY A 479 12.22 4.80 5.26
CA GLY A 479 12.27 6.23 5.54
C GLY A 479 13.19 7.00 4.59
N GLU A 480 12.69 8.11 4.07
CA GLU A 480 13.50 9.11 3.36
C GLU A 480 14.11 10.10 4.35
N ALA A 481 15.38 10.45 4.11
CA ALA A 481 16.03 11.57 4.74
C ALA A 481 15.54 12.88 4.10
N THR A 482 14.94 13.75 4.91
CA THR A 482 14.57 15.10 4.49
C THR A 482 15.83 15.87 4.13
N SER A 483 15.88 16.44 2.93
CA SER A 483 16.94 17.36 2.54
C SER A 483 16.91 18.63 3.42
N LEU A 484 18.05 18.99 4.01
CA LEU A 484 18.24 20.19 4.80
C LEU A 484 18.26 21.43 3.89
N PHE A 485 17.12 22.06 3.66
CA PHE A 485 17.06 23.44 3.18
C PHE A 485 16.79 24.38 4.35
N SER A 486 17.37 25.58 4.32
CA SER A 486 17.20 26.56 5.40
C SER A 486 15.77 27.07 5.44
N LEU A 487 14.92 26.50 6.30
CA LEU A 487 13.54 26.93 6.50
C LEU A 487 13.45 28.35 7.09
N ALA A 488 14.52 28.83 7.73
CA ALA A 488 14.57 30.14 8.36
C ALA A 488 14.36 31.28 7.34
N SER A 489 14.85 31.13 6.11
CA SER A 489 14.69 32.16 5.06
C SER A 489 13.25 32.36 4.62
N LEU A 490 12.37 31.39 4.87
CA LEU A 490 10.95 31.44 4.51
C LEU A 490 10.09 32.07 5.61
N THR A 491 10.66 32.34 6.79
CA THR A 491 9.94 33.04 7.86
C THR A 491 9.83 34.54 7.57
N GLY A 492 8.77 35.15 8.08
CA GLY A 492 8.51 36.58 7.92
C GLY A 492 7.02 36.90 7.75
N ARG A 493 6.77 38.20 7.54
CA ARG A 493 5.45 38.76 7.22
C ARG A 493 5.32 38.90 5.71
N TYR A 494 4.18 38.51 5.18
CA TYR A 494 3.88 38.51 3.76
C TYR A 494 2.57 39.24 3.51
N ARG A 495 2.59 40.23 2.62
CA ARG A 495 1.42 41.04 2.30
C ARG A 495 0.69 40.48 1.08
N PRO A 496 -0.63 40.25 1.14
CA PRO A 496 -1.39 39.83 -0.03
C PRO A 496 -1.38 40.92 -1.11
N THR A 497 -1.35 40.51 -2.37
CA THR A 497 -1.51 41.45 -3.50
C THR A 497 -2.97 41.90 -3.66
N ALA A 498 -3.93 41.08 -3.22
CA ALA A 498 -5.36 41.42 -3.24
C ALA A 498 -5.75 42.27 -2.03
N GLU A 499 -6.60 43.28 -2.25
CA GLU A 499 -7.13 44.13 -1.20
C GLU A 499 -8.10 43.37 -0.28
N GLY A 500 -8.17 43.78 1.00
CA GLY A 500 -9.12 43.22 1.98
C GLY A 500 -8.70 41.92 2.66
N LEU A 501 -7.56 41.33 2.28
CA LEU A 501 -7.00 40.16 2.95
C LEU A 501 -6.00 40.55 4.06
N PRO A 502 -5.91 39.80 5.16
CA PRO A 502 -4.91 40.03 6.19
C PRO A 502 -3.50 39.66 5.70
N ASP A 503 -2.48 40.25 6.32
CA ASP A 503 -1.11 39.81 6.11
C ASP A 503 -0.92 38.37 6.61
N CYS A 504 -0.15 37.57 5.85
CA CYS A 504 0.23 36.23 6.25
C CYS A 504 1.53 36.26 7.06
N ILE A 505 1.58 35.52 8.17
CA ILE A 505 2.76 35.41 9.04
C ILE A 505 3.24 33.96 9.02
N ILE A 506 4.44 33.73 8.50
CA ILE A 506 5.09 32.42 8.53
C ILE A 506 6.18 32.42 9.61
N ARG A 507 6.10 31.46 10.53
CA ARG A 507 7.01 31.34 11.66
C ARG A 507 7.42 29.90 11.91
N MET A 508 8.55 29.74 12.60
CA MET A 508 9.03 28.42 13.02
C MET A 508 8.30 27.97 14.30
N ASN A 509 7.88 26.71 14.34
CA ASN A 509 7.37 26.06 15.54
C ASN A 509 7.82 24.59 15.58
N ALA A 510 8.57 24.22 16.61
CA ALA A 510 9.06 22.85 16.83
C ALA A 510 9.70 22.19 15.59
N GLY A 511 10.50 22.96 14.83
CA GLY A 511 11.19 22.47 13.62
C GLY A 511 10.33 22.40 12.35
N THR A 512 9.08 22.87 12.40
CA THR A 512 8.17 22.98 11.26
C THR A 512 7.75 24.43 11.02
N LEU A 513 7.39 24.78 9.80
CA LEU A 513 6.79 26.08 9.51
C LEU A 513 5.30 26.05 9.83
N ILE A 514 4.79 27.11 10.42
CA ILE A 514 3.36 27.36 10.59
C ILE A 514 3.00 28.71 9.98
N ALA A 515 1.82 28.79 9.38
CA ALA A 515 1.30 29.98 8.74
C ALA A 515 0.03 30.47 9.45
N ASP A 516 -0.10 31.79 9.55
CA ASP A 516 -1.30 32.50 9.98
C ASP A 516 -1.69 33.53 8.90
N GLY A 517 -2.97 33.88 8.79
CA GLY A 517 -3.45 34.84 7.78
C GLY A 517 -3.56 34.30 6.34
N LEU A 518 -3.50 32.98 6.14
CA LEU A 518 -3.78 32.38 4.83
C LEU A 518 -5.30 32.30 4.59
N PRO A 519 -5.82 32.73 3.41
CA PRO A 519 -7.22 32.56 3.03
C PRO A 519 -7.66 31.10 3.12
N HIS A 520 -8.88 30.87 3.61
CA HIS A 520 -9.49 29.53 3.81
C HIS A 520 -8.78 28.62 4.83
N ALA A 521 -7.60 28.98 5.32
CA ALA A 521 -6.84 28.18 6.26
C ALA A 521 -7.12 28.58 7.72
N TRP A 522 -7.00 27.63 8.63
CA TRP A 522 -7.11 27.90 10.06
C TRP A 522 -5.89 28.66 10.58
N PRO A 523 -6.02 29.45 11.66
CA PRO A 523 -4.87 30.02 12.36
C PRO A 523 -3.86 28.94 12.75
N ASN A 524 -2.57 29.30 12.73
CA ASN A 524 -1.46 28.40 13.06
C ASN A 524 -1.43 27.09 12.24
N SER A 525 -1.72 27.16 10.94
CA SER A 525 -1.72 26.00 10.05
C SER A 525 -0.30 25.49 9.78
N PRO A 526 0.02 24.22 10.09
CA PRO A 526 1.31 23.64 9.77
C PRO A 526 1.54 23.51 8.26
N LEU A 527 2.79 23.68 7.86
CA LEU A 527 3.24 23.54 6.48
C LEU A 527 4.07 22.26 6.32
N ILE A 528 3.66 21.39 5.40
CA ILE A 528 4.30 20.10 5.13
C ILE A 528 5.20 20.26 3.91
N ALA A 529 6.51 20.02 4.05
CA ALA A 529 7.45 20.14 2.95
C ALA A 529 7.15 19.12 1.82
N ALA A 530 7.06 19.63 0.59
CA ALA A 530 6.82 18.84 -0.62
C ALA A 530 8.02 18.85 -1.60
N GLY A 531 8.99 19.73 -1.35
CA GLY A 531 10.19 19.92 -2.17
C GLY A 531 10.76 21.32 -1.98
N PRO A 532 11.82 21.68 -2.73
CA PRO A 532 12.40 23.02 -2.68
C PRO A 532 11.35 24.10 -2.96
N GLY A 533 11.10 24.97 -1.97
CA GLY A 533 10.13 26.07 -2.08
C GLY A 533 8.66 25.64 -2.22
N ARG A 534 8.31 24.37 -1.94
CA ARG A 534 6.93 23.88 -2.04
C ARG A 534 6.47 23.28 -0.74
N PHE A 535 5.32 23.74 -0.25
CA PHE A 535 4.74 23.28 1.01
C PHE A 535 3.24 23.05 0.87
N HIS A 536 2.73 21.93 1.35
CA HIS A 536 1.29 21.74 1.53
C HIS A 536 0.83 22.43 2.81
N VAL A 537 -0.36 23.02 2.78
CA VAL A 537 -1.04 23.49 4.00
C VAL A 537 -1.73 22.29 4.64
N GLN A 538 -1.41 21.98 5.89
CA GLN A 538 -1.92 20.79 6.54
C GLN A 538 -3.46 20.79 6.59
N SER A 539 -4.07 19.64 6.26
CA SER A 539 -5.53 19.44 6.25
C SER A 539 -6.29 20.24 5.21
N MET A 540 -5.60 20.94 4.30
CA MET A 540 -6.21 21.75 3.25
C MET A 540 -5.73 21.27 1.87
N PRO A 541 -6.58 21.34 0.83
CA PRO A 541 -6.21 20.90 -0.53
C PRO A 541 -5.35 21.96 -1.26
N MET A 542 -4.49 22.70 -0.55
CA MET A 542 -3.76 23.85 -1.08
C MET A 542 -2.26 23.79 -0.74
N GLN A 543 -1.47 24.52 -1.52
CA GLN A 543 -0.01 24.53 -1.44
C GLN A 543 0.55 25.94 -1.59
N LEU A 544 1.64 26.21 -0.87
CA LEU A 544 2.48 27.38 -1.03
C LEU A 544 3.61 27.05 -2.00
N LEU A 545 3.74 27.91 -3.01
CA LEU A 545 4.82 27.88 -4.00
C LEU A 545 5.65 29.15 -3.78
N PHE A 546 6.79 29.01 -3.11
CA PHE A 546 7.69 30.13 -2.86
C PHE A 546 8.40 30.56 -4.14
N GLU A 547 8.45 31.87 -4.33
CA GLU A 547 9.09 32.60 -5.43
C GLU A 547 10.14 33.57 -4.83
N GLU A 548 10.93 34.25 -5.65
CA GLU A 548 12.07 35.07 -5.20
C GLU A 548 11.71 36.16 -4.16
N HIS A 549 10.50 36.73 -4.27
CA HIS A 549 10.05 37.84 -3.42
C HIS A 549 8.74 37.54 -2.66
N GLY A 550 8.36 36.27 -2.50
CA GLY A 550 7.06 35.94 -1.94
C GLY A 550 6.63 34.50 -2.14
N PHE A 551 5.32 34.27 -2.17
CA PHE A 551 4.75 32.98 -2.54
C PHE A 551 3.39 33.11 -3.22
N ARG A 552 3.01 32.07 -3.97
CA ARG A 552 1.66 31.84 -4.47
C ARG A 552 1.00 30.73 -3.65
N LEU A 553 -0.20 31.00 -3.11
CA LEU A 553 -1.09 30.00 -2.56
C LEU A 553 -1.96 29.47 -3.70
N ALA A 554 -1.91 28.17 -3.97
CA ALA A 554 -2.66 27.53 -5.06
C ALA A 554 -3.39 26.28 -4.56
N GLY A 555 -4.62 26.09 -5.03
CA GLY A 555 -5.47 24.92 -4.72
C GLY A 555 -6.68 24.86 -5.65
N PRO A 556 -7.55 23.84 -5.51
CA PRO A 556 -8.85 23.84 -6.17
C PRO A 556 -9.76 24.90 -5.55
N ASP A 557 -10.76 25.36 -6.30
CA ASP A 557 -11.82 26.21 -5.75
C ASP A 557 -12.56 25.49 -4.62
N LEU A 558 -12.83 26.22 -3.55
CA LEU A 558 -13.65 25.77 -2.43
C LEU A 558 -15.06 26.39 -2.56
N LEU A 559 -16.00 25.87 -1.78
CA LEU A 559 -17.36 26.43 -1.71
C LEU A 559 -17.34 27.92 -1.33
N ASP A 560 -16.38 28.34 -0.49
CA ASP A 560 -16.24 29.71 0.00
C ASP A 560 -15.39 30.61 -0.91
N GLY A 561 -14.90 30.10 -2.04
CA GLY A 561 -14.21 30.92 -3.05
C GLY A 561 -12.99 30.25 -3.70
N PRO A 562 -12.33 30.98 -4.62
CA PRO A 562 -11.15 30.48 -5.31
C PRO A 562 -9.95 30.35 -4.37
N VAL A 563 -9.00 29.47 -4.70
CA VAL A 563 -7.73 29.30 -3.98
C VAL A 563 -6.57 29.61 -4.92
N ASP A 564 -6.41 30.90 -5.24
CA ASP A 564 -5.27 31.41 -6.00
C ASP A 564 -4.93 32.82 -5.53
N TYR A 565 -3.93 32.93 -4.66
CA TYR A 565 -3.54 34.19 -4.03
C TYR A 565 -2.03 34.39 -4.10
N ARG A 566 -1.59 35.63 -4.27
CA ARG A 566 -0.17 36.01 -4.25
C ARG A 566 0.14 36.86 -3.03
N PHE A 567 1.30 36.60 -2.45
CA PHE A 567 1.80 37.28 -1.29
C PHE A 567 3.24 37.72 -1.52
N THR A 568 3.55 38.97 -1.17
CA THR A 568 4.90 39.54 -1.28
C THR A 568 5.54 39.60 0.10
N LYS A 569 6.80 39.17 0.21
CA LYS A 569 7.53 39.22 1.47
C LYS A 569 7.82 40.68 1.85
N MET A 570 7.47 41.05 3.08
CA MET A 570 7.77 42.37 3.63
C MET A 570 9.25 42.42 4.06
N PRO A 571 9.91 43.58 3.96
CA PRO A 571 11.21 43.80 4.56
C PRO A 571 11.18 43.49 6.06
N SER A 572 12.25 42.89 6.58
CA SER A 572 12.47 42.72 8.01
C SER A 572 12.55 44.09 8.67
N GLU A 573 11.89 44.34 9.81
CA GLU A 573 12.03 45.58 10.59
C GLU A 573 13.43 45.74 11.24
N ALA A 574 14.36 44.85 10.92
CA ALA A 574 15.79 45.05 11.13
C ALA A 574 16.48 45.09 9.76
N ASP A 575 16.58 46.30 9.20
CA ASP A 575 17.59 46.75 8.22
C ASP A 575 17.97 48.19 8.57
#